data_AF-A0A2D6XTX2-F1
#
_entry.id   AF-A0A2D6XTX2-F1
#
_cell.length_a   1.000
_cell.length_b   1.000
_cell.length_c   1.000
_cell.angle_alpha   90.00
_cell.angle_beta   90.00
_cell.angle_gamma   90.00
#
_symmetry.space_group_name_H-M   'P 1'
#
loop_
_entity.id
_entity.type
_entity.pdbx_description
1 polymer ?
#
loop_
_entity_poly.entity_id
_entity_poly.type
_entity_poly.pdbx_seq_one_letter_code
_entity_poly.pdbx_strand_id
1 'polypeptide(L)' 'QSEFLKKIGIIERANILSEKMTFKEKANMFFRLKRLLDCKQMGGLFKVIFAQKKDGKFSLGF' A
#
# COMPACT_ATOMS: atom_id res chain seq x y z
N GLN A 1 6.27 5.95 2.43
CA GLN A 1 5.03 5.16 2.64
C GLN A 1 4.92 4.04 1.63
N SER A 2 5.28 4.26 0.36
CA SER A 2 5.26 3.23 -0.70
C SER A 2 5.81 1.88 -0.24
N GLU A 3 7.01 1.88 0.34
CA GLU A 3 7.67 0.64 0.79
C GLU A 3 6.88 -0.12 1.85
N PHE A 4 6.33 0.59 2.84
CA PHE A 4 5.45 -0.01 3.84
C PHE A 4 4.22 -0.66 3.19
N LEU A 5 3.52 0.06 2.29
CA LEU A 5 2.32 -0.45 1.61
C LEU A 5 2.62 -1.66 0.72
N LYS A 6 3.77 -1.69 0.06
CA LYS A 6 4.22 -2.86 -0.71
C LYS A 6 4.53 -4.04 0.20
N LYS A 7 5.28 -3.83 1.30
CA LYS A 7 5.60 -4.89 2.28
C LYS A 7 4.38 -5.57 2.87
N ILE A 8 3.27 -4.84 3.07
CA ILE A 8 2.02 -5.37 3.63
C ILE A 8 1.07 -5.97 2.58
N GLY A 9 1.47 -6.04 1.32
CA GLY A 9 0.74 -6.80 0.29
C GLY A 9 -0.34 -6.03 -0.47
N ILE A 10 -0.21 -4.70 -0.61
CA ILE A 10 -1.25 -3.89 -1.29
C ILE A 10 -1.41 -4.24 -2.78
N ILE A 11 -0.34 -4.70 -3.45
CA ILE A 11 -0.36 -5.03 -4.89
C ILE A 11 -1.10 -6.36 -5.09
N GLU A 12 -0.79 -7.35 -4.25
CA GLU A 12 -1.43 -8.65 -4.19
C GLU A 12 -2.93 -8.48 -3.93
N ARG A 13 -3.29 -7.62 -2.98
CA ARG A 13 -4.69 -7.30 -2.71
C ARG A 13 -5.38 -6.63 -3.90
N ALA A 14 -4.71 -5.70 -4.57
CA ALA A 14 -5.25 -5.05 -5.76
C ALA A 14 -5.50 -6.06 -6.89
N ASN A 15 -4.59 -7.02 -7.10
CA ASN A 15 -4.74 -8.06 -8.11
C ASN A 15 -5.97 -8.94 -7.82
N ILE A 16 -6.12 -9.44 -6.59
CA ILE A 16 -7.28 -10.24 -6.17
C ILE A 16 -8.60 -9.49 -6.36
N LEU A 17 -8.63 -8.20 -6.00
CA LEU A 17 -9.83 -7.37 -6.18
C LEU A 17 -10.14 -7.13 -7.65
N SER A 18 -9.12 -7.00 -8.50
CA SER A 18 -9.29 -6.72 -9.92
C SER A 18 -10.06 -7.83 -10.65
N GLU A 19 -9.97 -9.09 -10.20
CA GLU A 19 -10.63 -10.23 -10.88
C GLU A 19 -12.15 -10.04 -11.01
N LYS A 20 -12.77 -9.34 -10.05
CA LYS A 20 -14.23 -9.14 -9.99
C LYS A 20 -14.67 -7.73 -10.44
N MET A 21 -13.75 -6.90 -10.91
CA MET A 21 -14.01 -5.50 -11.27
C MET A 21 -14.21 -5.32 -12.78
N THR A 22 -15.11 -4.40 -13.12
CA THR A 22 -15.22 -3.84 -14.47
C THR A 22 -13.95 -3.06 -14.83
N PHE A 23 -13.73 -2.82 -16.14
CA PHE A 23 -12.60 -2.03 -16.61
C PHE A 23 -12.54 -0.63 -15.98
N LYS A 24 -13.70 0.04 -15.87
CA LYS A 24 -13.79 1.38 -15.27
C LYS A 24 -13.34 1.38 -13.80
N GLU A 25 -13.71 0.36 -13.05
CA GLU A 25 -13.31 0.19 -11.65
C GLU A 25 -11.82 -0.13 -11.51
N LYS A 26 -11.28 -1.00 -12.38
CA LYS A 26 -9.84 -1.30 -12.45
C LYS A 26 -9.02 -0.03 -12.72
N ALA A 27 -9.44 0.78 -13.69
CA ALA A 27 -8.77 2.03 -14.01
C ALA A 27 -8.78 3.00 -12.81
N ASN A 28 -9.93 3.18 -12.17
CA ASN A 28 -10.04 4.01 -10.96
C ASN A 28 -9.14 3.50 -9.82
N MET A 29 -9.12 2.18 -9.57
CA MET A 29 -8.26 1.56 -8.57
C MET A 29 -6.77 1.77 -8.91
N PHE A 30 -6.37 1.60 -10.18
CA PHE A 30 -5.01 1.83 -10.63
C PHE A 30 -4.52 3.25 -10.33
N PHE A 31 -5.32 4.27 -10.65
CA PHE A 31 -4.92 5.66 -10.37
C PHE A 31 -4.77 5.94 -8.86
N ARG A 32 -5.60 5.31 -8.02
CA ARG A 32 -5.49 5.42 -6.56
C ARG A 32 -4.24 4.73 -6.03
N LEU A 33 -3.93 3.52 -6.52
CA LEU A 33 -2.70 2.80 -6.18
C LEU A 33 -1.47 3.59 -6.61
N LYS A 34 -1.46 4.13 -7.83
CA LYS A 34 -0.38 5.00 -8.31
C LYS A 34 -0.18 6.16 -7.36
N ARG A 35 -1.25 6.87 -6.96
CA ARG A 35 -1.12 8.00 -6.03
C ARG A 35 -0.50 7.63 -4.68
N LEU A 36 -0.85 6.46 -4.15
CA LEU A 36 -0.35 5.96 -2.87
C LEU A 36 1.12 5.50 -2.93
N LEU A 37 1.56 4.96 -4.07
CA LEU A 37 2.86 4.30 -4.23
C LEU A 37 3.91 5.15 -4.96
N ASP A 38 3.50 6.09 -5.82
CA ASP A 38 4.41 6.89 -6.64
C ASP A 38 5.25 7.84 -5.78
N CYS A 39 6.56 7.85 -6.02
CA CYS A 39 7.53 8.64 -5.25
C CYS A 39 7.34 10.16 -5.44
N LYS A 40 6.80 10.59 -6.58
CA LYS A 40 6.46 11.98 -6.87
C LYS A 40 5.11 12.39 -6.27
N GLN A 41 4.38 11.44 -5.68
CA GLN A 41 3.09 11.67 -5.02
C GLN A 41 3.20 11.31 -3.53
N MET A 42 2.29 10.49 -3.00
CA MET A 42 2.27 10.16 -1.57
C MET A 42 3.35 9.14 -1.19
N GLY A 43 3.83 8.34 -2.13
CA GLY A 43 4.73 7.22 -1.88
C GLY A 43 6.04 7.65 -1.19
N GLY A 44 6.61 8.77 -1.66
CA GLY A 44 7.82 9.39 -1.12
C GLY A 44 7.55 10.39 0.01
N LEU A 45 6.48 11.18 -0.11
CA LEU A 45 6.13 12.25 0.82
C LEU A 45 5.69 11.72 2.19
N PHE A 46 4.78 10.75 2.21
CA PHE A 46 4.23 10.21 3.46
C PHE A 46 5.22 9.23 4.09
N LYS A 47 5.35 9.26 5.42
CA LYS A 47 6.19 8.35 6.21
C LYS A 47 5.30 7.58 7.19
N VAL A 48 5.75 6.40 7.59
CA VAL A 48 5.02 5.54 8.52
C VAL A 48 5.93 5.28 9.71
N ILE A 49 5.38 5.43 10.92
CA ILE A 49 6.09 5.22 12.18
C ILE A 49 5.36 4.12 12.94
N PHE A 50 6.14 3.27 13.61
CA PHE A 50 5.63 2.22 14.49
C PHE A 50 6.25 2.37 15.87
N ALA A 51 5.39 2.30 16.89
CA ALA A 51 5.78 2.37 18.29
C ALA A 51 5.15 1.20 19.04
N GLN A 52 5.98 0.46 19.77
CA GLN A 52 5.57 -0.64 20.64
C GLN A 52 6.44 -0.69 21.89
N LYS A 53 5.98 -1.44 22.91
CA LYS A 53 6.82 -1.76 24.07
C LYS A 53 8.01 -2.62 23.64
N LYS A 54 9.13 -2.54 24.37
CA LYS A 54 10.39 -3.22 24.03
C LYS A 54 10.28 -4.75 23.94
N ASP A 55 9.35 -5.32 24.69
CA ASP A 55 9.03 -6.75 24.75
C ASP A 55 8.05 -7.21 23.66
N GLY A 56 7.57 -6.30 22.81
CA GLY A 56 6.72 -6.62 21.67
C GLY A 56 7.48 -7.40 20.60
N LYS A 57 6.96 -8.57 20.20
CA LYS A 57 7.55 -9.44 19.16
C LYS A 57 7.04 -9.13 17.74
N PHE A 58 6.33 -8.01 17.54
CA PHE A 58 5.67 -7.69 16.28
C PHE A 58 6.40 -6.59 15.52
N SER A 59 6.60 -6.76 14.21
CA SER A 59 7.22 -5.74 13.36
C SER A 59 6.73 -5.80 11.91
N LEU A 60 5.53 -6.32 11.67
CA LEU A 60 5.05 -6.52 10.29
C LEU A 60 4.99 -5.19 9.53
N GLY A 61 5.64 -5.15 8.37
CA GLY A 61 5.69 -3.97 7.51
C GLY A 61 6.78 -2.95 7.88
N PHE A 62 7.44 -3.07 9.03
CA PHE A 62 8.54 -2.20 9.47
C PHE A 62 9.87 -2.95 9.36
#